data_AF-A0A815F4R6-F1
#
_entry.id   AF-A0A815F4R6-F1
#
_cell.length_a   1.000
_cell.length_b   1.000
_cell.length_c   1.000
_cell.angle_alpha   90.00
_cell.angle_beta   90.00
_cell.angle_gamma   90.00
#
_symmetry.space_group_name_H-M   'P 1'
#
loop_
_entity.id
_entity.type
_entity.pdbx_description
1 polymer ?
#
loop_
_entity_poly.entity_id
_entity_poly.type
_entity_poly.pdbx_seq_one_letter_code
_entity_poly.pdbx_strand_id
1 'polypeptide(L)' 'MAMHPRHTTKTKLLCLPSSMITSLLKAYHTDPPEGHFGIQRTYLKLKNKFWWPDMKHTITPYIISCLQGATS' A
#
# COMPACT_ATOMS: atom_id res chain seq x y z
N MET A 1 -24.10 -19.34 -21.92
CA MET A 1 -23.16 -18.37 -21.33
C MET A 1 -22.08 -19.16 -20.58
N ALA A 2 -20.94 -19.44 -21.22
CA ALA A 2 -19.86 -20.19 -20.57
C ALA A 2 -19.16 -19.29 -19.54
N MET A 3 -19.26 -19.65 -18.27
CA MET A 3 -18.52 -19.00 -17.19
C MET A 3 -17.05 -19.42 -17.34
N HIS A 4 -16.22 -18.53 -17.87
CA HIS A 4 -14.78 -18.75 -17.93
C HIS A 4 -14.25 -18.98 -16.51
N PRO A 5 -13.49 -20.06 -16.26
CA PRO A 5 -12.90 -20.28 -14.95
C PRO A 5 -12.02 -19.06 -14.61
N ARG A 6 -12.28 -18.44 -13.46
CA ARG A 6 -11.38 -17.42 -12.91
C ARG A 6 -10.03 -18.09 -12.73
N HIS A 7 -9.09 -17.80 -13.63
CA HIS A 7 -7.68 -18.08 -13.42
C HIS A 7 -7.26 -17.32 -12.16
N THR A 8 -7.26 -17.99 -11.02
CA THR A 8 -6.64 -17.50 -9.80
C THR A 8 -5.14 -17.68 -9.95
N THR A 9 -4.51 -16.80 -10.71
CA THR A 9 -3.05 -16.78 -10.83
C THR A 9 -2.49 -16.60 -9.42
N LYS A 10 -1.75 -17.60 -8.93
CA LYS A 10 -1.13 -17.56 -7.61
C LYS A 10 0.01 -16.55 -7.65
N THR A 11 -0.28 -15.30 -7.31
CA THR A 11 0.72 -14.23 -7.23
C THR A 11 1.60 -14.46 -6.01
N LYS A 12 2.91 -14.60 -6.24
CA LYS A 12 3.91 -14.60 -5.16
C LYS A 12 4.11 -13.16 -4.70
N LEU A 13 3.95 -12.91 -3.40
CA LEU A 13 4.21 -11.61 -2.78
C LEU A 13 5.59 -11.60 -2.14
N LEU A 14 6.25 -10.44 -2.16
CA LEU A 14 7.51 -10.25 -1.45
C LEU A 14 7.25 -9.93 0.01
N CYS A 15 7.75 -10.78 0.92
CA CYS A 15 7.73 -10.51 2.35
C CYS A 15 8.74 -9.41 2.68
N LEU A 16 8.29 -8.31 3.28
CA LEU A 16 9.16 -7.20 3.64
C LEU A 16 9.47 -7.16 5.14
N PRO A 17 10.75 -6.94 5.52
CA PRO A 17 11.11 -6.67 6.90
C PRO A 17 10.70 -5.25 7.31
N SER A 18 10.44 -5.06 8.61
CA SER A 18 9.95 -3.78 9.15
C SER A 18 10.85 -2.59 8.83
N SER A 19 12.16 -2.81 8.76
CA SER A 19 13.16 -1.79 8.41
C SER A 19 13.00 -1.20 7.00
N MET A 20 12.43 -1.98 6.06
CA MET A 20 12.25 -1.55 4.67
C MET A 20 10.89 -0.90 4.42
N ILE A 21 9.91 -1.08 5.32
CA ILE A 21 8.55 -0.58 5.13
C ILE A 21 8.56 0.94 4.98
N THR A 22 9.27 1.67 5.84
CA THR A 22 9.32 3.14 5.77
C THR A 22 9.87 3.64 4.44
N SER A 23 10.97 3.05 3.96
CA SER A 23 11.56 3.39 2.67
C SER A 23 10.64 3.07 1.50
N LEU A 24 9.92 1.95 1.56
CA LEU A 24 8.90 1.60 0.58
C LEU A 24 7.76 2.61 0.58
N LEU A 25 7.21 2.97 1.74
CA LEU A 25 6.12 3.93 1.83
C LEU A 25 6.55 5.29 1.30
N LYS A 26 7.75 5.75 1.61
CA LYS A 26 8.33 6.98 1.04
C LYS A 26 8.42 6.94 -0.49
N ALA A 27 8.87 5.83 -1.06
CA ALA A 27 8.95 5.65 -2.52
C ALA A 27 7.57 5.66 -3.21
N TYR A 28 6.50 5.26 -2.49
CA TYR A 28 5.14 5.24 -2.99
C TYR A 28 4.36 6.54 -2.68
N HIS A 29 4.99 7.50 -2.00
CA HIS A 29 4.38 8.74 -1.51
C HIS A 29 4.73 9.98 -2.37
N THR A 30 5.09 9.81 -3.64
CA THR A 30 5.52 10.92 -4.52
C THR A 30 4.39 11.82 -5.04
N ASP A 31 3.13 11.50 -4.77
CA ASP A 31 1.97 12.33 -5.12
C ASP A 31 1.24 12.80 -3.85
N PRO A 32 0.69 14.03 -3.82
CA PRO A 32 -0.12 14.50 -2.71
C PRO A 32 -1.21 13.47 -2.39
N PRO A 33 -1.27 12.96 -1.15
CA PRO A 33 -2.34 12.04 -0.78
C PRO A 33 -3.67 12.81 -0.85
N GLU A 34 -4.58 12.41 -1.74
CA GLU A 34 -5.92 13.00 -1.88
C GLU A 34 -6.86 12.62 -0.71
N GLY A 35 -6.37 12.71 0.53
CA GLY A 35 -7.07 12.30 1.75
C GLY A 35 -7.26 10.78 1.87
N HIS A 36 -8.46 10.35 2.24
CA HIS A 36 -8.80 8.93 2.48
C HIS A 36 -8.49 8.03 1.27
N PHE A 37 -8.66 8.54 0.05
CA PHE A 37 -8.35 7.81 -1.17
C PHE A 37 -6.84 7.50 -1.31
N GLY A 38 -5.97 8.36 -0.79
CA GLY A 38 -4.51 8.15 -0.81
C GLY A 38 -4.09 6.91 -0.01
N ILE A 39 -4.71 6.68 1.16
CA ILE A 39 -4.45 5.51 2.00
C ILE A 39 -4.88 4.23 1.28
N GLN A 40 -6.12 4.22 0.76
CA GLN A 40 -6.68 3.03 0.11
C GLN A 40 -5.96 2.69 -1.19
N ARG A 41 -5.63 3.68 -2.04
CA ARG A 41 -4.84 3.49 -3.26
C ARG A 41 -3.46 2.91 -2.94
N THR A 42 -2.77 3.45 -1.94
CA THR A 42 -1.45 2.97 -1.52
C THR A 42 -1.51 1.53 -1.02
N TYR A 43 -2.48 1.20 -0.15
CA TYR A 43 -2.67 -0.16 0.34
C TYR A 43 -2.93 -1.16 -0.80
N LEU A 44 -3.84 -0.86 -1.72
CA LEU A 44 -4.16 -1.75 -2.83
C LEU A 44 -2.97 -1.96 -3.77
N LYS A 45 -2.17 -0.90 -4.02
CA LYS A 45 -0.98 -0.97 -4.87
C LYS A 45 0.12 -1.83 -4.23
N LEU A 46 0.28 -1.75 -2.91
CA LEU A 46 1.28 -2.51 -2.17
C LEU A 46 0.85 -3.97 -1.97
N LYS A 47 -0.41 -4.24 -1.63
CA LYS A 47 -0.95 -5.59 -1.38
C LYS A 47 -0.75 -6.55 -2.56
N ASN A 48 -0.71 -6.03 -3.79
CA ASN A 48 -0.51 -6.85 -4.99
C ASN A 48 0.94 -7.27 -5.23
N LYS A 49 1.91 -6.67 -4.53
CA LYS A 49 3.35 -6.90 -4.74
C LYS A 49 4.09 -7.34 -3.47
N PHE A 50 3.65 -6.84 -2.33
CA PHE A 50 4.32 -6.98 -1.05
C PHE A 50 3.37 -7.51 0.03
N TRP A 51 3.96 -8.10 1.05
CA TRP A 51 3.25 -8.59 2.21
C TRP A 51 4.09 -8.38 3.47
N TRP A 52 3.42 -7.99 4.56
CA TRP A 52 3.95 -8.01 5.93
C TRP A 52 2.76 -8.03 6.90
N PRO A 53 2.94 -8.45 8.16
CA PRO A 53 1.85 -8.40 9.14
C PRO A 53 1.35 -6.97 9.36
N ASP A 54 0.04 -6.81 9.50
CA ASP A 54 -0.60 -5.53 9.85
C ASP A 54 -0.34 -4.35 8.89
N MET A 55 -0.24 -4.62 7.57
CA MET A 55 0.00 -3.59 6.54
C MET A 55 -0.83 -2.32 6.70
N LYS A 56 -2.14 -2.45 6.99
CA LYS A 56 -3.03 -1.29 7.18
C LYS A 56 -2.61 -0.44 8.37
N HIS A 57 -2.18 -1.06 9.47
CA HIS A 57 -1.77 -0.39 10.69
C HIS A 57 -0.45 0.35 10.50
N THR A 58 0.45 -0.13 9.63
CA THR A 58 1.68 0.61 9.29
C THR A 58 1.44 1.72 8.25
N ILE A 59 0.62 1.46 7.22
CA ILE A 59 0.40 2.39 6.10
C ILE A 59 -0.42 3.62 6.53
N THR A 60 -1.50 3.40 7.27
CA THR A 60 -2.45 4.46 7.65
C THR A 60 -1.78 5.64 8.40
N PRO A 61 -1.09 5.42 9.54
CA PRO A 61 -0.48 6.52 10.28
C PRO A 61 0.65 7.19 9.49
N TYR A 62 1.39 6.45 8.66
CA TYR A 62 2.44 7.02 7.81
C TYR A 62 1.85 8.03 6.82
N ILE A 63 0.81 7.65 6.08
CA ILE A 63 0.17 8.54 5.09
C ILE A 63 -0.52 9.73 5.78
N ILE A 64 -1.15 9.53 6.93
CA ILE A 64 -1.75 10.61 7.74
C ILE A 64 -0.68 11.60 8.22
N SER A 65 0.48 11.10 8.66
CA SER A 65 1.59 11.95 9.09
C SER A 65 2.11 12.81 7.94
N CYS A 66 2.18 12.27 6.72
CA CYS A 66 2.63 13.04 5.56
C CYS A 66 1.59 14.08 5.10
N LEU A 67 0.29 13.78 5.22
CA LEU A 67 -0.78 14.75 4.92
C LEU A 67 -0.69 15.99 5.83
N GLN A 68 -0.37 15.80 7.11
CA GLN A 68 -0.22 16.91 8.06
C GLN A 68 1.07 17.73 7.83
N GLY A 69 2.10 17.14 7.20
CA GLY A 69 3.35 17.83 6.90
C GLY A 69 3.33 18.69 5.63
N ALA A 70 2.28 18.57 4.79
CA ALA A 70 2.15 19.32 3.54
C ALA A 70 1.36 20.65 3.67
N THR A 71 0.89 20.98 4.87
CA THR A 71 0.09 22.19 5.15
C THR A 71 0.85 23.24 5.96
N SER A 72 2.19 23.30 5.88
CA SER A 72 3.01 24.38 6.45
C SER A 72 3.85 25.06 5.40
#